data_AF-A0A8C3WEC6-F1
#
_entry.id   AF-A0A8C3WEC6-F1
#
_cell.length_a   1.000
_cell.length_b   1.000
_cell.length_c   1.000
_cell.angle_alpha   90.00
_cell.angle_beta   90.00
_cell.angle_gamma   90.00
#
_symmetry.space_group_name_H-M   'P 1'
#
loop_
_entity.id
_entity.type
_entity.pdbx_description
1 polymer ?
#
loop_
_entity_poly.entity_id
_entity_poly.type
_entity_poly.pdbx_seq_one_letter_code
_entity_poly.pdbx_strand_id
1 'polypeptide(L)'
;MTRLLDVVHRVAVSVVRCSGRGCPALTMFYAVRRGRKAGVFLTWNECRAQVDRFPAARFKKFATEEDAWAFVRNSASRDGSEGQENEQVQESQMIASKRLRDPQDEDEVESTELRAKHLKQHTEAPPPVGKDTFSYMGEFVVVYTDGCCSSNGRRRARAGIGVYWGPGHPLNVGIRLPGRQTNQRAEIHAACKAIELAKAQDIRKLVLYTDSMFTINGITSWVPGWKKNGWRTSTRKEVVNKEDFQELERLAQGMDIQWSRTTGDSVAT
;
A
#
# COMPACT_ATOMS: atom_id res chain seq x y z
N MET A 1 27.18 52.80 -55.92
CA MET A 1 27.52 53.33 -54.58
C MET A 1 26.25 53.86 -53.93
N THR A 2 25.94 53.34 -52.74
CA THR A 2 25.21 53.98 -51.61
C THR A 2 23.69 54.26 -51.63
N ARG A 3 23.08 53.91 -50.48
CA ARG A 3 21.78 54.26 -49.84
C ARG A 3 20.60 53.32 -50.18
N LEU A 4 20.13 52.38 -49.35
CA LEU A 4 19.97 52.21 -47.88
C LEU A 4 18.81 53.04 -47.30
N LEU A 5 17.61 52.43 -47.22
CA LEU A 5 16.56 52.66 -46.21
C LEU A 5 15.69 51.40 -46.08
N ASP A 6 15.96 50.60 -45.04
CA ASP A 6 15.13 49.48 -44.58
C ASP A 6 13.92 49.98 -43.77
N VAL A 7 12.75 49.44 -44.06
CA VAL A 7 11.51 49.64 -43.30
C VAL A 7 11.45 48.61 -42.18
N VAL A 8 11.68 49.04 -40.93
CA VAL A 8 11.53 48.20 -39.74
C VAL A 8 10.06 48.17 -39.32
N HIS A 9 9.34 47.08 -39.64
CA HIS A 9 8.06 46.77 -38.99
C HIS A 9 8.33 46.12 -37.62
N ARG A 10 8.08 46.87 -36.55
CA ARG A 10 8.00 46.32 -35.18
C ARG A 10 6.74 45.47 -35.04
N VAL A 11 6.90 44.16 -34.89
CA VAL A 11 5.83 43.29 -34.38
C VAL A 11 5.76 43.47 -32.87
N ALA A 12 4.68 44.07 -32.38
CA ALA A 12 4.36 44.14 -30.96
C ALA A 12 3.86 42.76 -30.50
N VAL A 13 4.66 42.06 -29.69
CA VAL A 13 4.21 40.86 -28.97
C VAL A 13 3.32 41.32 -27.82
N SER A 14 2.00 41.10 -27.96
CA SER A 14 1.07 41.26 -26.85
C SER A 14 1.36 40.20 -25.79
N VAL A 15 1.73 40.65 -24.59
CA VAL A 15 1.75 39.83 -23.38
C VAL A 15 0.30 39.50 -23.02
N VAL A 16 -0.14 38.30 -23.40
CA VAL A 16 -1.35 37.71 -22.83
C VAL A 16 -1.03 37.32 -21.39
N ARG A 17 -1.60 38.06 -20.45
CA ARG A 17 -1.66 37.68 -19.04
C ARG A 17 -2.61 36.50 -18.90
N CYS A 18 -2.08 35.28 -18.87
CA CYS A 18 -2.84 34.10 -18.50
C CYS A 18 -3.19 34.14 -17.01
N SER A 19 -4.46 34.44 -16.74
CA SER A 19 -5.09 34.36 -15.42
C SER A 19 -5.88 33.05 -15.37
N GLY A 20 -5.35 32.03 -14.69
CA GLY A 20 -6.02 30.75 -14.53
C GLY A 20 -5.04 29.64 -14.19
N ARG A 21 -4.73 29.48 -12.90
CA ARG A 21 -3.90 28.40 -12.38
C ARG A 21 -4.64 27.06 -12.54
N GLY A 22 -4.47 26.43 -13.70
CA GLY A 22 -4.61 24.98 -13.83
C GLY A 22 -3.39 24.32 -13.21
N CYS A 23 -3.61 23.39 -12.28
CA CYS A 23 -2.55 22.53 -11.77
C CYS A 23 -2.00 21.70 -12.94
N PRO A 24 -0.69 21.77 -13.28
CA PRO A 24 -0.14 20.84 -14.25
C PRO A 24 -0.26 19.44 -13.64
N ALA A 25 -0.89 18.52 -14.38
CA ALA A 25 -0.85 17.10 -14.05
C ALA A 25 0.63 16.75 -13.81
N LEU A 26 0.94 16.25 -12.61
CA LEU A 26 2.31 15.91 -12.23
C LEU A 26 2.81 14.77 -13.14
N THR A 27 3.44 15.13 -14.24
CA THR A 27 4.08 14.19 -15.16
C THR A 27 5.34 13.68 -14.50
N MET A 28 5.31 12.45 -13.99
CA MET A 28 6.51 11.79 -13.47
C MET A 28 7.39 11.30 -14.63
N PHE A 29 8.70 11.51 -14.52
CA PHE A 29 9.70 11.07 -15.49
C PHE A 29 10.40 9.80 -15.00
N TYR A 30 10.54 8.80 -15.87
CA TYR A 30 11.17 7.51 -15.56
C TYR A 30 12.52 7.41 -16.25
N ALA A 31 13.60 7.41 -15.48
CA ALA A 31 14.95 7.30 -16.00
C ALA A 31 15.45 5.86 -15.93
N VAL A 32 15.85 5.30 -17.07
CA VAL A 32 16.50 3.98 -17.17
C VAL A 32 17.98 4.18 -17.42
N ARG A 33 18.80 3.74 -16.47
CA ARG A 33 20.26 3.77 -16.55
C ARG A 33 20.84 2.46 -17.08
N ARG A 34 20.26 1.33 -16.69
CA ARG A 34 20.62 -0.01 -17.19
C ARG A 34 19.34 -0.74 -17.55
N GLY A 35 19.18 -1.07 -18.82
CA GLY A 35 18.00 -1.69 -19.41
C GLY A 35 18.24 -1.92 -20.91
N ARG A 36 17.21 -2.35 -21.64
CA ARG A 36 17.28 -2.55 -23.10
C ARG A 36 17.64 -1.25 -23.84
N LYS A 37 17.09 -0.10 -23.40
CA LYS A 37 17.43 1.24 -23.88
C LYS A 37 17.56 2.20 -22.70
N ALA A 38 18.71 2.87 -22.59
CA ALA A 38 18.91 3.92 -21.59
C ALA A 38 18.29 5.24 -22.06
N GLY A 39 17.64 5.96 -21.13
CA GLY A 39 16.93 7.21 -21.44
C GLY A 39 15.87 7.56 -20.41
N VAL A 40 15.19 8.68 -20.64
CA VAL A 40 14.06 9.15 -19.84
C VAL A 40 12.76 8.90 -20.59
N PHE A 41 11.75 8.39 -19.89
CA PHE A 41 10.45 8.02 -20.43
C PHE A 41 9.35 8.76 -19.65
N LEU A 42 8.26 9.11 -20.34
CA LEU A 42 7.13 9.84 -19.76
C LEU A 42 6.10 8.90 -19.12
N THR A 43 6.12 7.62 -19.53
CA THR A 43 5.17 6.62 -19.02
C THR A 43 5.90 5.42 -18.41
N TRP A 44 5.26 4.82 -17.41
CA TRP A 44 5.76 3.59 -16.81
C TRP A 44 5.78 2.42 -17.80
N ASN A 45 4.84 2.37 -18.76
CA ASN A 45 4.78 1.29 -19.74
C ASN A 45 6.04 1.27 -20.63
N GLU A 46 6.48 2.44 -21.08
CA GLU A 46 7.72 2.59 -21.86
C GLU A 46 8.96 2.22 -21.03
N CYS A 47 9.03 2.65 -19.77
CA CYS A 47 10.11 2.30 -18.85
C CYS A 47 10.14 0.79 -18.57
N ARG A 48 8.99 0.18 -18.27
CA ARG A 48 8.83 -1.26 -18.00
C ARG A 48 9.32 -2.08 -19.18
N ALA A 49 9.01 -1.68 -20.41
CA ALA A 49 9.50 -2.35 -21.61
C ALA A 49 11.04 -2.38 -21.70
N GLN A 50 11.76 -1.50 -21.00
CA GLN A 50 13.23 -1.51 -20.98
C GLN A 50 13.83 -2.33 -19.85
N VAL A 51 13.13 -2.46 -18.72
CA VAL A 51 13.69 -3.04 -17.49
C VAL A 51 13.13 -4.41 -17.15
N ASP A 52 11.94 -4.76 -17.66
CA ASP A 52 11.28 -6.02 -17.34
C ASP A 52 12.07 -7.22 -17.87
N ARG A 53 12.39 -8.13 -16.95
CA ARG A 53 13.24 -9.32 -17.15
C ARG A 53 14.63 -8.99 -17.73
N PHE A 54 15.16 -7.78 -17.52
CA PHE A 54 16.51 -7.42 -17.92
C PHE A 54 17.51 -7.63 -16.76
N PRO A 55 18.60 -8.40 -16.95
CA PRO A 55 19.56 -8.69 -15.89
C PRO A 55 20.24 -7.41 -15.39
N ALA A 56 20.18 -7.20 -14.07
CA ALA A 56 20.74 -6.04 -13.38
C ALA A 56 20.22 -4.68 -13.88
N ALA A 57 18.93 -4.59 -14.22
CA ALA A 57 18.30 -3.32 -14.59
C ALA A 57 18.44 -2.26 -13.47
N ARG A 58 18.72 -1.01 -13.86
CA ARG A 58 18.81 0.15 -12.96
C ARG A 58 17.93 1.27 -13.50
N PHE A 59 16.91 1.66 -12.75
CA PHE A 59 15.99 2.74 -13.12
C PHE A 59 15.47 3.47 -11.88
N LYS A 60 15.01 4.71 -12.06
CA LYS A 60 14.46 5.56 -10.98
C LYS A 60 13.43 6.55 -11.54
N LYS A 61 12.43 6.93 -10.73
CA LYS A 61 11.41 7.96 -11.08
C LYS A 61 11.80 9.33 -10.52
N PHE A 62 11.49 10.40 -11.24
CA PHE A 62 11.82 11.78 -10.91
C PHE A 62 10.62 12.70 -11.19
N ALA A 63 10.54 13.80 -10.44
CA ALA A 63 9.50 14.81 -10.63
C ALA A 63 9.81 15.76 -11.80
N THR A 64 11.09 15.92 -12.16
CA THR A 64 11.54 16.78 -13.25
C THR A 64 12.34 15.99 -14.29
N GLU A 65 12.31 16.46 -15.53
CA GLU A 65 13.04 15.84 -16.63
C GLU A 65 14.56 15.99 -16.45
N GLU A 66 14.99 17.13 -15.90
CA GLU A 66 16.40 17.46 -15.69
C GLU A 66 17.07 16.47 -14.73
N ASP A 67 16.39 16.14 -13.63
CA ASP A 67 16.87 15.18 -12.63
C ASP A 67 16.91 13.75 -13.20
N ALA A 68 15.92 13.40 -14.02
CA ALA A 68 15.85 12.12 -14.72
C ALA A 68 17.05 11.93 -15.65
N TRP A 69 17.37 12.93 -16.45
CA TRP A 69 18.55 12.88 -17.31
C TRP A 69 19.86 12.93 -16.53
N ALA A 70 19.93 13.64 -15.40
CA ALA A 70 21.11 13.65 -14.54
C ALA A 70 21.44 12.23 -14.02
N PHE A 71 20.42 11.45 -13.66
CA PHE A 71 20.58 10.06 -13.25
C PHE A 71 21.12 9.13 -14.35
N VAL A 72 20.67 9.35 -15.60
CA VAL A 72 21.17 8.62 -16.78
C VAL A 72 22.61 9.05 -17.11
N ARG A 73 22.91 10.35 -17.06
CA ARG A 73 24.21 10.96 -17.40
C ARG A 73 25.30 10.75 -16.36
N ASN A 74 24.96 10.40 -15.12
CA ASN A 74 25.96 10.19 -14.07
C ASN A 74 26.77 8.90 -14.31
N SER A 75 27.65 8.92 -15.30
CA SER A 75 28.51 7.83 -15.77
C SER A 75 29.94 7.99 -15.26
N ALA A 76 30.17 8.18 -13.95
CA ALA A 76 31.52 8.11 -13.38
C ALA A 76 31.52 7.91 -11.85
N SER A 77 31.45 6.66 -11.40
CA SER A 77 32.18 6.17 -10.21
C SER A 77 31.95 4.66 -10.03
N ARG A 78 32.92 3.90 -10.55
CA ARG A 78 33.40 2.54 -10.19
C ARG A 78 32.40 1.40 -9.93
N ASP A 79 32.49 0.40 -10.81
CA ASP A 79 32.19 -1.01 -10.56
C ASP A 79 33.50 -1.68 -10.04
N GLY A 80 33.43 -2.55 -9.05
CA GLY A 80 34.58 -3.28 -8.52
C GLY A 80 34.45 -3.71 -7.05
N SER A 81 34.66 -5.00 -6.81
CA SER A 81 34.44 -5.82 -5.62
C SER A 81 35.48 -5.72 -4.49
N GLU A 82 35.19 -6.40 -3.37
CA GLU A 82 36.06 -6.75 -2.22
C GLU A 82 36.40 -5.57 -1.30
N GLY A 83 36.35 -5.63 0.02
CA GLY A 83 36.52 -6.69 1.01
C GLY A 83 37.40 -6.12 2.15
N GLN A 84 37.27 -6.68 3.36
CA GLN A 84 38.06 -6.45 4.60
C GLN A 84 37.55 -5.32 5.53
N GLU A 85 37.00 -5.65 6.72
CA GLU A 85 37.66 -6.03 8.00
C GLU A 85 38.42 -4.83 8.61
N ASN A 86 38.35 -4.41 9.88
CA ASN A 86 38.19 -4.99 11.22
C ASN A 86 37.56 -3.88 12.13
N GLU A 87 36.99 -4.09 13.32
CA GLU A 87 37.55 -4.76 14.50
C GLU A 87 36.46 -5.41 15.36
N GLN A 88 36.68 -6.70 15.64
CA GLN A 88 36.24 -7.37 16.86
C GLN A 88 37.15 -6.92 18.01
N VAL A 89 36.55 -6.47 19.12
CA VAL A 89 37.15 -6.65 20.45
C VAL A 89 36.37 -7.77 21.11
N GLN A 90 37.01 -8.94 21.18
CA GLN A 90 36.63 -10.00 22.10
C GLN A 90 37.29 -9.70 23.44
N GLU A 91 36.49 -9.59 24.50
CA GLU A 91 36.94 -10.01 25.81
C GLU A 91 35.86 -10.91 26.41
N SER A 92 36.25 -12.14 26.69
CA SER A 92 35.42 -13.17 27.28
C SER A 92 35.89 -13.38 28.70
N GLN A 93 35.00 -13.25 29.68
CA GLN A 93 35.15 -13.95 30.96
C GLN A 93 33.78 -14.46 31.43
N MET A 94 33.74 -15.77 31.62
CA MET A 94 32.70 -16.49 32.35
C MET A 94 32.71 -16.06 33.81
N ILE A 95 31.53 -15.87 34.42
CA ILE A 95 31.24 -16.38 35.76
C ILE A 95 29.81 -16.91 35.79
N ALA A 96 29.70 -18.19 36.13
CA ALA A 96 28.46 -18.90 36.39
C ALA A 96 27.89 -18.55 37.78
N SER A 97 26.56 -18.39 37.87
CA SER A 97 25.75 -18.47 39.11
C SER A 97 24.29 -18.63 38.69
N LYS A 98 23.75 -19.85 38.55
CA LYS A 98 23.08 -20.69 39.55
C LYS A 98 21.95 -19.97 40.35
N ARG A 99 20.70 -20.37 40.04
CA ARG A 99 19.48 -20.40 40.90
C ARG A 99 18.83 -19.04 41.23
N LEU A 100 17.50 -18.82 41.24
CA LEU A 100 16.36 -19.69 41.53
C LEU A 100 15.10 -19.34 40.70
N ARG A 101 14.26 -20.35 40.56
CA ARG A 101 12.81 -20.32 40.29
C ARG A 101 12.10 -20.05 41.62
N ASP A 102 11.02 -19.26 41.61
CA ASP A 102 9.88 -19.54 42.49
C ASP A 102 8.56 -19.06 41.86
N PRO A 103 7.42 -19.71 42.17
CA PRO A 103 6.12 -19.52 41.53
C PRO A 103 5.14 -18.70 42.38
N GLN A 104 4.00 -18.39 41.76
CA GLN A 104 2.65 -18.17 42.33
C GLN A 104 2.46 -17.02 43.34
N ASP A 105 1.51 -16.14 43.02
CA ASP A 105 0.41 -15.80 43.92
C ASP A 105 -0.81 -15.45 43.07
N GLU A 106 -1.86 -16.26 43.24
CA GLU A 106 -3.25 -15.96 42.92
C GLU A 106 -3.76 -15.02 44.02
N ASP A 107 -4.53 -13.99 43.66
CA ASP A 107 -5.70 -13.60 44.45
C ASP A 107 -6.64 -12.72 43.62
N GLU A 108 -7.92 -12.99 43.83
CA GLU A 108 -9.08 -12.63 43.03
C GLU A 108 -9.61 -11.19 43.24
N VAL A 109 -10.37 -10.76 42.22
CA VAL A 109 -11.51 -9.81 42.16
C VAL A 109 -11.52 -8.52 43.00
N GLU A 110 -11.69 -7.36 42.33
CA GLU A 110 -12.95 -6.59 42.43
C GLU A 110 -13.08 -5.52 41.33
N SER A 111 -14.31 -5.36 40.88
CA SER A 111 -14.87 -4.45 39.90
C SER A 111 -14.76 -2.96 40.23
N THR A 112 -14.37 -2.14 39.25
CA THR A 112 -14.97 -0.81 39.09
C THR A 112 -15.09 -0.45 37.61
N GLU A 113 -16.34 -0.34 37.18
CA GLU A 113 -16.77 0.23 35.90
C GLU A 113 -16.25 1.66 35.72
N LEU A 114 -15.56 1.92 34.61
CA LEU A 114 -15.44 3.27 34.07
C LEU A 114 -15.93 3.28 32.62
N ARG A 115 -17.26 3.30 32.51
CA ARG A 115 -18.07 4.15 31.63
C ARG A 115 -17.44 4.50 30.26
N ALA A 116 -17.31 3.50 29.39
CA ALA A 116 -17.25 3.76 27.95
C ALA A 116 -18.69 3.85 27.44
N LYS A 117 -19.12 5.05 27.07
CA LYS A 117 -20.45 5.31 26.49
C LYS A 117 -20.68 4.36 25.32
N HIS A 118 -21.67 3.49 25.50
CA HIS A 118 -22.25 2.62 24.51
C HIS A 118 -22.82 3.48 23.37
N LEU A 119 -22.02 3.71 22.33
CA LEU A 119 -22.53 4.19 21.05
C LEU A 119 -23.20 2.98 20.40
N LYS A 120 -24.55 2.97 20.45
CA LYS A 120 -25.37 1.98 19.75
C LYS A 120 -24.85 1.83 18.32
N GLN A 121 -24.38 0.63 17.98
CA GLN A 121 -24.23 0.24 16.59
C GLN A 121 -25.64 0.12 16.02
N HIS A 122 -26.11 1.20 15.41
CA HIS A 122 -27.21 1.12 14.47
C HIS A 122 -26.70 0.31 13.29
N THR A 123 -27.11 -0.95 13.21
CA THR A 123 -26.95 -1.77 12.00
C THR A 123 -27.98 -1.29 10.99
N GLU A 124 -27.81 -0.07 10.49
CA GLU A 124 -28.50 0.38 9.30
C GLU A 124 -27.67 -0.05 8.09
N ALA A 125 -28.34 -0.69 7.12
CA ALA A 125 -27.72 -0.96 5.84
C ALA A 125 -27.21 0.36 5.25
N PRO A 126 -25.99 0.39 4.66
CA PRO A 126 -25.48 1.61 4.07
C PRO A 126 -26.48 2.14 3.04
N PRO A 127 -26.72 3.46 2.97
CA PRO A 127 -27.68 4.02 2.03
C PRO A 127 -27.30 3.60 0.61
N PRO A 128 -28.29 3.33 -0.28
CA PRO A 128 -28.00 3.04 -1.67
C PRO A 128 -27.34 4.27 -2.31
N VAL A 129 -26.14 4.10 -2.82
CA VAL A 129 -25.36 5.14 -3.47
C VAL A 129 -25.55 5.02 -4.98
N GLY A 130 -25.70 6.15 -5.67
CA GLY A 130 -25.77 6.19 -7.13
C GLY A 130 -24.50 5.59 -7.77
N LYS A 131 -24.68 4.83 -8.85
CA LYS A 131 -23.57 4.18 -9.59
C LYS A 131 -22.55 5.19 -10.10
N ASP A 132 -22.95 6.43 -10.35
CA ASP A 132 -22.15 7.56 -10.79
C ASP A 132 -21.15 8.07 -9.74
N THR A 133 -21.25 7.64 -8.49
CA THR A 133 -20.37 8.11 -7.39
C THR A 133 -19.06 7.30 -7.28
N PHE A 134 -19.02 6.11 -7.89
CA PHE A 134 -17.87 5.22 -7.78
C PHE A 134 -16.77 5.53 -8.81
N SER A 135 -15.53 5.26 -8.43
CA SER A 135 -14.41 5.23 -9.39
C SER A 135 -14.34 3.89 -10.09
N TYR A 136 -14.06 3.89 -11.39
CA TYR A 136 -14.05 2.68 -12.22
C TYR A 136 -12.72 2.47 -12.95
N MET A 137 -12.33 1.20 -13.09
CA MET A 137 -11.28 0.73 -13.98
C MET A 137 -11.90 -0.28 -14.95
N GLY A 138 -12.32 0.21 -16.12
CA GLY A 138 -13.16 -0.57 -17.03
C GLY A 138 -14.53 -0.83 -16.38
N GLU A 139 -14.92 -2.10 -16.29
CA GLU A 139 -16.18 -2.52 -15.65
C GLU A 139 -16.06 -2.76 -14.13
N PHE A 140 -14.88 -2.54 -13.54
CA PHE A 140 -14.62 -2.82 -12.13
C PHE A 140 -14.69 -1.54 -11.32
N VAL A 141 -15.39 -1.60 -10.17
CA VAL A 141 -15.34 -0.53 -9.17
C VAL A 141 -14.01 -0.58 -8.44
N VAL A 142 -13.39 0.56 -8.21
CA VAL A 142 -12.13 0.68 -7.48
C VAL A 142 -12.39 0.94 -6.01
N VAL A 143 -11.67 0.22 -5.14
CA VAL A 143 -11.65 0.48 -3.70
C VAL A 143 -10.24 0.32 -3.15
N TYR A 144 -9.91 1.14 -2.16
CA TYR A 144 -8.67 1.07 -1.40
C TYR A 144 -8.96 0.65 0.03
N THR A 145 -8.14 -0.25 0.56
CA THR A 145 -8.26 -0.76 1.92
C THR A 145 -6.93 -0.71 2.62
N ASP A 146 -6.95 -0.35 3.89
CA ASP A 146 -5.78 -0.28 4.76
C ASP A 146 -6.14 -0.76 6.17
N GLY A 147 -5.22 -1.46 6.82
CA GLY A 147 -5.38 -1.98 8.17
C GLY A 147 -4.20 -1.60 9.05
N CYS A 148 -4.44 -0.81 10.09
CA CYS A 148 -3.37 -0.37 10.98
C CYS A 148 -3.48 -1.01 12.36
N CYS A 149 -2.35 -1.22 13.03
CA CYS A 149 -2.30 -1.59 14.44
C CYS A 149 -1.19 -0.87 15.19
N SER A 150 -1.58 0.06 16.05
CA SER A 150 -0.67 0.67 17.03
C SER A 150 -0.25 -0.35 18.09
N SER A 151 1.02 -0.30 18.49
CA SER A 151 1.60 -1.21 19.49
C SER A 151 1.40 -2.71 19.18
N ASN A 152 1.47 -3.09 17.90
CA ASN A 152 1.32 -4.47 17.45
C ASN A 152 2.27 -5.42 18.22
N GLY A 153 1.72 -6.53 18.74
CA GLY A 153 2.47 -7.51 19.54
C GLY A 153 2.78 -7.07 20.98
N ARG A 154 2.30 -5.91 21.44
CA ARG A 154 2.48 -5.42 22.81
C ARG A 154 1.17 -5.30 23.57
N ARG A 155 1.26 -5.08 24.89
CA ARG A 155 0.09 -4.75 25.73
C ARG A 155 -0.57 -3.48 25.19
N ARG A 156 -1.91 -3.45 25.22
CA ARG A 156 -2.75 -2.33 24.75
C ARG A 156 -2.69 -2.06 23.23
N ALA A 157 -2.37 -3.05 22.41
CA ALA A 157 -2.50 -2.95 20.96
C ALA A 157 -3.89 -2.44 20.55
N ARG A 158 -3.96 -1.52 19.59
CA ARG A 158 -5.22 -0.99 19.03
C ARG A 158 -5.15 -1.03 17.52
N ALA A 159 -6.10 -1.72 16.92
CA ALA A 159 -6.20 -1.90 15.49
C ALA A 159 -7.43 -1.19 14.91
N GLY A 160 -7.27 -0.66 13.70
CA GLY A 160 -8.32 0.02 12.94
C GLY A 160 -8.31 -0.47 11.50
N ILE A 161 -9.47 -0.37 10.85
CA ILE A 161 -9.64 -0.68 9.44
C ILE A 161 -10.12 0.57 8.70
N GLY A 162 -9.61 0.78 7.49
CA GLY A 162 -9.98 1.84 6.59
C GLY A 162 -10.45 1.29 5.25
N VAL A 163 -11.55 1.84 4.73
CA VAL A 163 -12.02 1.60 3.36
C VAL A 163 -12.29 2.92 2.70
N TYR A 164 -11.75 3.11 1.51
CA TYR A 164 -11.82 4.35 0.75
C TYR A 164 -12.25 4.09 -0.70
N TRP A 165 -13.35 4.71 -1.11
CA TRP A 165 -13.96 4.59 -2.43
C TRP A 165 -13.73 5.84 -3.32
N GLY A 166 -13.34 6.96 -2.70
CA GLY A 166 -13.10 8.22 -3.40
C GLY A 166 -13.31 9.45 -2.49
N PRO A 167 -12.96 10.67 -2.95
CA PRO A 167 -13.08 11.87 -2.15
C PRO A 167 -14.53 12.12 -1.71
N GLY A 168 -14.76 12.29 -0.40
CA GLY A 168 -16.10 12.57 0.14
C GLY A 168 -17.13 11.45 -0.04
N HIS A 169 -16.72 10.25 -0.45
CA HIS A 169 -17.65 9.15 -0.73
C HIS A 169 -18.37 8.69 0.57
N PRO A 170 -19.70 8.52 0.57
CA PRO A 170 -20.47 8.20 1.78
C PRO A 170 -20.16 6.83 2.37
N LEU A 171 -19.60 5.92 1.58
CA LEU A 171 -19.15 4.59 2.04
C LEU A 171 -17.70 4.56 2.56
N ASN A 172 -17.01 5.70 2.60
CA ASN A 172 -15.71 5.78 3.25
C ASN A 172 -15.88 5.51 4.75
N VAL A 173 -15.13 4.54 5.28
CA VAL A 173 -15.24 4.15 6.68
C VAL A 173 -13.87 4.02 7.32
N GLY A 174 -13.78 4.48 8.56
CA GLY A 174 -12.67 4.20 9.47
C GLY A 174 -13.24 3.68 10.77
N ILE A 175 -13.10 2.39 11.04
CA ILE A 175 -13.68 1.77 12.24
C ILE A 175 -12.64 0.98 13.02
N ARG A 176 -12.88 0.84 14.32
CA ARG A 176 -12.03 0.02 15.18
C ARG A 176 -12.25 -1.46 14.87
N LEU A 177 -11.16 -2.21 14.77
CA LEU A 177 -11.22 -3.67 14.60
C LEU A 177 -11.76 -4.30 15.91
N PRO A 178 -12.86 -5.07 15.89
CA PRO A 178 -13.33 -5.81 17.06
C PRO A 178 -12.42 -7.03 17.32
N GLY A 179 -12.29 -7.51 18.56
CA GLY A 179 -11.57 -8.76 18.88
C GLY A 179 -10.03 -8.63 18.95
N ARG A 180 -9.29 -9.63 18.46
CA ARG A 180 -7.81 -9.68 18.49
C ARG A 180 -7.16 -8.50 17.74
N GLN A 181 -6.37 -7.69 18.43
CA GLN A 181 -5.76 -6.47 17.89
C GLN A 181 -4.37 -6.78 17.28
N THR A 182 -4.31 -7.03 15.97
CA THR A 182 -3.04 -7.21 15.22
C THR A 182 -3.10 -6.55 13.85
N ASN A 183 -1.93 -6.22 13.28
CA ASN A 183 -1.87 -5.62 11.95
C ASN A 183 -2.47 -6.53 10.89
N GLN A 184 -2.01 -7.78 10.83
CA GLN A 184 -2.48 -8.75 9.82
C GLN A 184 -3.99 -8.95 9.82
N ARG A 185 -4.61 -8.92 11.01
CA ARG A 185 -6.06 -9.07 11.12
C ARG A 185 -6.78 -7.80 10.68
N ALA A 186 -6.24 -6.62 10.98
CA ALA A 186 -6.76 -5.36 10.49
C ALA A 186 -6.77 -5.32 8.96
N GLU A 187 -5.68 -5.72 8.32
CA GLU A 187 -5.55 -5.76 6.85
C GLU A 187 -6.58 -6.68 6.19
N ILE A 188 -6.76 -7.89 6.73
CA ILE A 188 -7.75 -8.85 6.21
C ILE A 188 -9.17 -8.29 6.38
N HIS A 189 -9.48 -7.78 7.58
CA HIS A 189 -10.82 -7.28 7.87
C HIS A 189 -11.15 -5.97 7.15
N ALA A 190 -10.16 -5.15 6.80
CA ALA A 190 -10.35 -4.01 5.90
C ALA A 190 -10.85 -4.47 4.52
N ALA A 191 -10.24 -5.52 3.97
CA ALA A 191 -10.69 -6.14 2.74
C ALA A 191 -12.10 -6.76 2.88
N CYS A 192 -12.37 -7.48 3.97
CA CYS A 192 -13.71 -7.99 4.26
C CYS A 192 -14.75 -6.86 4.25
N LYS A 193 -14.44 -5.75 4.92
CA LYS A 193 -15.38 -4.62 5.03
C LYS A 193 -15.66 -3.97 3.69
N ALA A 194 -14.66 -3.82 2.83
CA ALA A 194 -14.85 -3.31 1.48
C ALA A 194 -15.77 -4.22 0.65
N ILE A 195 -15.59 -5.53 0.74
CA ILE A 195 -16.39 -6.54 0.03
C ILE A 195 -17.84 -6.55 0.56
N GLU A 196 -18.05 -6.45 1.87
CA GLU A 196 -19.39 -6.30 2.46
C GLU A 196 -20.12 -5.07 1.92
N LEU A 197 -19.43 -3.92 1.91
CA LEU A 197 -20.00 -2.67 1.43
C LEU A 197 -20.30 -2.75 -0.07
N ALA A 198 -19.42 -3.35 -0.88
CA ALA A 198 -19.67 -3.59 -2.30
C ALA A 198 -20.93 -4.43 -2.52
N LYS A 199 -21.08 -5.54 -1.78
CA LYS A 199 -22.26 -6.42 -1.88
C LYS A 199 -23.55 -5.71 -1.50
N ALA A 200 -23.51 -4.87 -0.48
CA ALA A 200 -24.67 -4.06 -0.08
C ALA A 200 -25.11 -3.07 -1.16
N GLN A 201 -24.22 -2.72 -2.10
CA GLN A 201 -24.49 -1.82 -3.24
C GLN A 201 -24.68 -2.57 -4.57
N ASP A 202 -24.86 -3.91 -4.52
CA ASP A 202 -25.00 -4.77 -5.70
C ASP A 202 -23.80 -4.70 -6.68
N ILE A 203 -22.60 -4.42 -6.15
CA ILE A 203 -21.35 -4.41 -6.92
C ILE A 203 -20.76 -5.82 -6.92
N ARG A 204 -20.57 -6.39 -8.12
CA ARG A 204 -20.00 -7.74 -8.31
C ARG A 204 -18.57 -7.76 -8.83
N LYS A 205 -18.13 -6.69 -9.50
CA LYS A 205 -16.78 -6.55 -10.09
C LYS A 205 -16.00 -5.47 -9.34
N LEU A 206 -14.92 -5.87 -8.66
CA LEU A 206 -14.15 -4.99 -7.76
C LEU A 206 -12.65 -5.09 -8.06
N VAL A 207 -11.98 -3.96 -8.18
CA VAL A 207 -10.51 -3.87 -8.06
C VAL A 207 -10.21 -3.40 -6.65
N LEU A 208 -9.63 -4.30 -5.85
CA LEU A 208 -9.30 -4.05 -4.45
C LEU A 208 -7.81 -3.79 -4.32
N TYR A 209 -7.48 -2.56 -3.92
CA TYR A 209 -6.14 -2.10 -3.65
C TYR A 209 -5.81 -2.21 -2.17
N THR A 210 -4.73 -2.92 -1.85
CA THR A 210 -4.16 -3.05 -0.49
C THR A 210 -2.64 -3.10 -0.58
N ASP A 211 -1.93 -2.64 0.43
CA ASP A 211 -0.47 -2.77 0.54
C ASP A 211 -0.05 -4.13 1.16
N SER A 212 -1.01 -4.83 1.80
CA SER A 212 -0.81 -6.12 2.46
C SER A 212 -0.66 -7.29 1.48
N MET A 213 0.60 -7.60 1.16
CA MET A 213 0.93 -8.84 0.46
C MET A 213 0.50 -10.09 1.23
N PHE A 214 0.38 -10.00 2.56
CA PHE A 214 -0.12 -11.12 3.38
C PHE A 214 -1.58 -11.43 3.04
N THR A 215 -2.42 -10.40 2.94
CA THR A 215 -3.83 -10.56 2.53
C THR A 215 -3.91 -11.07 1.10
N ILE A 216 -3.20 -10.44 0.16
CA ILE A 216 -3.20 -10.82 -1.26
C ILE A 216 -2.75 -12.27 -1.45
N ASN A 217 -1.58 -12.64 -0.94
CA ASN A 217 -1.07 -14.01 -1.09
C ASN A 217 -1.93 -15.02 -0.33
N GLY A 218 -2.47 -14.62 0.83
CA GLY A 218 -3.36 -15.45 1.62
C GLY A 218 -4.58 -15.90 0.83
N ILE A 219 -5.36 -14.95 0.33
CA ILE A 219 -6.61 -15.25 -0.37
C ILE A 219 -6.38 -15.87 -1.75
N THR A 220 -5.33 -15.47 -2.48
CA THR A 220 -5.08 -15.93 -3.86
C THR A 220 -4.31 -17.24 -3.94
N SER A 221 -3.37 -17.49 -3.02
CA SER A 221 -2.38 -18.57 -3.16
C SER A 221 -2.41 -19.56 -1.99
N TRP A 222 -2.58 -19.10 -0.75
CA TRP A 222 -2.42 -19.97 0.42
C TRP A 222 -3.70 -20.67 0.87
N VAL A 223 -4.83 -19.96 0.91
CA VAL A 223 -6.13 -20.50 1.33
C VAL A 223 -6.51 -21.79 0.58
N PRO A 224 -6.35 -21.92 -0.75
CA PRO A 224 -6.64 -23.17 -1.45
C PRO A 224 -5.78 -24.34 -0.95
N GLY A 225 -4.51 -24.10 -0.63
CA GLY A 225 -3.61 -25.11 -0.06
C GLY A 225 -3.95 -25.45 1.39
N TRP A 226 -4.24 -24.44 2.21
CA TRP A 226 -4.64 -24.61 3.61
C TRP A 226 -5.94 -25.40 3.76
N LYS A 227 -6.92 -25.20 2.87
CA LYS A 227 -8.15 -25.99 2.87
C LYS A 227 -7.90 -27.48 2.64
N LYS A 228 -6.93 -27.82 1.77
CA LYS A 228 -6.56 -29.22 1.48
C LYS A 228 -5.77 -29.88 2.61
N ASN A 229 -4.97 -29.11 3.37
CA ASN A 229 -4.08 -29.65 4.40
C ASN A 229 -4.63 -29.51 5.83
N GLY A 230 -5.91 -29.15 5.99
CA GLY A 230 -6.56 -29.00 7.29
C GLY A 230 -6.13 -27.74 8.05
N TRP A 231 -5.80 -26.66 7.34
CA TRP A 231 -5.35 -25.37 7.87
C TRP A 231 -4.07 -25.45 8.70
N ARG A 232 -3.05 -26.11 8.14
CA ARG A 232 -1.73 -26.23 8.75
C ARG A 232 -0.65 -25.48 7.97
N THR A 233 0.27 -24.88 8.71
CA THR A 233 1.47 -24.24 8.16
C THR A 233 2.48 -25.30 7.70
N SER A 234 3.55 -24.88 7.01
CA SER A 234 4.69 -25.74 6.65
C SER A 234 5.34 -26.40 7.87
N THR A 235 5.27 -25.73 9.03
CA THR A 235 5.75 -26.23 10.32
C THR A 235 4.73 -27.10 11.07
N ARG A 236 3.64 -27.51 10.41
CA ARG A 236 2.52 -28.33 10.94
C ARG A 236 1.70 -27.69 12.07
N LYS A 237 1.94 -26.41 12.38
CA LYS A 237 1.13 -25.64 13.32
C LYS A 237 -0.17 -25.18 12.67
N GLU A 238 -1.17 -24.85 13.46
CA GLU A 238 -2.41 -24.27 12.94
C GLU A 238 -2.18 -22.86 12.41
N VAL A 239 -2.88 -22.51 11.33
CA VAL A 239 -2.83 -21.17 10.74
C VAL A 239 -3.56 -20.19 11.67
N VAL A 240 -2.82 -19.25 12.26
CA VAL A 240 -3.33 -18.28 13.26
C VAL A 240 -4.49 -17.43 12.74
N ASN A 241 -4.46 -17.04 11.46
CA ASN A 241 -5.48 -16.21 10.83
C ASN A 241 -6.53 -17.02 10.06
N LYS A 242 -6.71 -18.30 10.41
CA LYS A 242 -7.66 -19.19 9.73
C LYS A 242 -9.06 -18.57 9.65
N GLU A 243 -9.61 -18.17 10.79
CA GLU A 243 -10.97 -17.60 10.87
C GLU A 243 -11.11 -16.35 10.02
N ASP A 244 -10.10 -15.48 10.04
CA ASP A 244 -10.09 -14.22 9.28
C ASP A 244 -10.13 -14.49 7.76
N PHE A 245 -9.35 -15.47 7.28
CA PHE A 245 -9.34 -15.86 5.87
C PHE A 245 -10.58 -16.65 5.46
N GLN A 246 -11.17 -17.46 6.34
CA GLN A 246 -12.43 -18.15 6.06
C GLN A 246 -13.56 -17.14 5.84
N GLU A 247 -13.61 -16.08 6.64
CA GLU A 247 -14.59 -15.02 6.46
C GLU A 247 -14.34 -14.24 5.17
N LEU A 248 -13.09 -13.90 4.88
CA LEU A 248 -12.73 -13.22 3.63
C LEU A 248 -13.12 -14.06 2.40
N GLU A 249 -12.83 -15.37 2.40
CA GLU A 249 -13.19 -16.29 1.31
C GLU A 249 -14.72 -16.36 1.17
N ARG A 250 -15.46 -16.48 2.27
CA ARG A 250 -16.93 -16.52 2.28
C ARG A 250 -17.51 -15.24 1.67
N LEU A 251 -16.98 -14.07 2.03
CA LEU A 251 -17.41 -12.79 1.48
C LEU A 251 -17.01 -12.63 0.01
N ALA A 252 -15.86 -13.15 -0.41
CA ALA A 252 -15.44 -13.09 -1.82
C ALA A 252 -16.26 -13.99 -2.76
N GLN A 253 -17.00 -14.97 -2.23
CA GLN A 253 -17.85 -15.84 -3.05
C GLN A 253 -18.88 -15.03 -3.86
N GLY A 254 -18.95 -15.33 -5.16
CA GLY A 254 -19.87 -14.67 -6.11
C GLY A 254 -19.41 -13.29 -6.59
N MET A 255 -18.21 -12.85 -6.21
CA MET A 255 -17.61 -11.61 -6.69
C MET A 255 -16.41 -11.89 -7.59
N ASP A 256 -16.23 -11.03 -8.58
CA ASP A 256 -15.05 -10.96 -9.43
C ASP A 256 -14.12 -9.87 -8.86
N ILE A 257 -13.13 -10.30 -8.08
CA ILE A 257 -12.23 -9.41 -7.34
C ILE A 257 -10.82 -9.49 -7.93
N GLN A 258 -10.35 -8.36 -8.46
CA GLN A 258 -8.96 -8.16 -8.87
C GLN A 258 -8.16 -7.58 -7.70
N TRP A 259 -7.28 -8.40 -7.12
CA TRP A 259 -6.39 -7.99 -6.05
C TRP A 259 -5.17 -7.27 -6.62
N SER A 260 -4.97 -6.01 -6.21
CA SER A 260 -3.86 -5.20 -6.67
C SER A 260 -3.07 -4.63 -5.50
N ARG A 261 -1.74 -4.68 -5.60
CA ARG A 261 -0.86 -4.12 -4.57
C ARG A 261 -0.69 -2.63 -4.80
N THR A 262 -0.95 -1.81 -3.79
CA THR A 262 -0.47 -0.42 -3.79
C THR A 262 1.02 -0.42 -3.50
N THR A 263 1.80 0.30 -4.30
CA THR A 263 3.17 0.63 -3.93
C THR A 263 3.10 1.77 -2.93
N GLY A 264 3.54 1.53 -1.68
CA GLY A 264 3.45 2.48 -0.57
C GLY A 264 4.09 3.86 -0.81
N ASP A 265 4.87 4.03 -1.89
CA ASP A 265 5.54 5.27 -2.26
C ASP A 265 4.81 6.10 -3.34
N SER A 266 3.48 5.98 -3.44
CA SER A 266 2.71 6.69 -4.49
C SER A 266 1.36 7.25 -4.04
N VAL A 267 1.19 7.65 -2.78
CA VAL A 267 0.03 8.46 -2.36
C VAL A 267 0.43 9.49 -1.30
N ALA A 268 0.01 10.75 -1.53
CA ALA A 268 0.10 11.95 -0.70
C ALA A 268 1.34 12.86 -0.87
N THR A 269 1.35 13.60 -1.99
CA THR A 269 1.57 15.07 -1.99
C THR A 269 0.66 15.70 -3.03
#